data_AF-A0A2P5N134-F1
#
_entry.id   AF-A0A2P5N134-F1
#
_cell.length_a   1.000
_cell.length_b   1.000
_cell.length_c   1.000
_cell.angle_alpha   90.00
_cell.angle_beta   90.00
_cell.angle_gamma   90.00
#
_symmetry.space_group_name_H-M   'P 1'
#
loop_
_entity.id
_entity.type
_entity.pdbx_description
1 polymer ?
#
loop_
_entity_poly.entity_id
_entity_poly.type
_entity_poly.pdbx_seq_one_letter_code
_entity_poly.pdbx_strand_id
1 'polypeptide(L)'
;MSLQSQLNSFVLRVSELFDRVDARTGPLDSLATSAKHDLVAAINELAARDSGSSSGVAYLHTQNVPATSWTINHNLGLRPAVSIIDTGGNEVEAEVSHTSANQLVIRFAIPLAGLARLI
;
A
#
# COMPACT_ATOMS: atom_id res chain seq x y z
N MET A 1 -36.74 -38.20 -31.27
CA MET A 1 -36.06 -36.91 -31.50
C MET A 1 -35.10 -37.08 -32.66
N SER A 2 -35.06 -36.16 -33.63
CA SER A 2 -34.10 -36.24 -34.72
C SER A 2 -32.70 -35.84 -34.23
N LEU A 3 -31.65 -36.34 -34.90
CA LEU A 3 -30.26 -35.95 -34.66
C LEU A 3 -30.10 -34.41 -34.72
N GLN A 4 -30.83 -33.76 -35.63
CA GLN A 4 -30.88 -32.30 -35.75
C GLN A 4 -31.38 -31.61 -34.48
N SER A 5 -32.39 -32.16 -33.82
CA SER A 5 -32.91 -31.63 -32.56
C SER A 5 -31.91 -31.77 -31.42
N GLN A 6 -31.12 -32.85 -31.40
CA GLN A 6 -30.09 -33.07 -30.37
C GLN A 6 -28.91 -32.10 -30.56
N LEU A 7 -28.49 -31.88 -31.81
CA LEU A 7 -27.47 -30.90 -32.16
C LEU A 7 -27.87 -29.47 -31.78
N ASN A 8 -29.10 -29.08 -32.08
CA ASN A 8 -29.61 -27.74 -31.72
C ASN A 8 -29.61 -27.54 -30.19
N SER A 9 -30.06 -28.55 -29.43
CA SER A 9 -30.05 -28.49 -27.96
C SER A 9 -28.63 -28.42 -27.37
N PHE A 10 -27.67 -29.11 -27.98
CA PHE A 10 -26.27 -29.06 -27.55
C PHE A 10 -25.67 -27.67 -27.75
N VAL A 11 -25.87 -27.08 -28.93
CA VAL A 11 -25.36 -25.73 -29.25
C VAL A 11 -25.93 -24.69 -28.27
N LEU A 12 -27.23 -24.76 -27.97
CA LEU A 12 -27.85 -23.85 -27.01
C LEU A 12 -27.25 -23.98 -25.61
N ARG A 13 -27.03 -25.22 -25.14
CA ARG A 13 -26.44 -25.46 -23.82
C ARG A 13 -24.99 -24.98 -23.75
N VAL A 14 -24.23 -25.13 -24.83
CA VAL A 14 -22.84 -24.66 -24.92
C VAL A 14 -22.78 -23.13 -24.94
N SER A 15 -23.68 -22.46 -25.66
CA SER A 15 -23.80 -20.98 -25.62
C SER A 15 -24.04 -20.49 -24.19
N GLU A 16 -25.01 -21.10 -23.50
CA GLU A 16 -25.31 -20.73 -22.11
C GLU A 16 -24.13 -21.00 -21.16
N LEU A 17 -23.33 -22.04 -21.42
CA LEU A 17 -22.12 -22.31 -20.65
C LEU A 17 -21.06 -21.23 -20.88
N PHE A 18 -20.87 -20.76 -22.10
CA PHE A 18 -19.93 -19.68 -22.39
C PHE A 18 -20.37 -18.37 -21.73
N ASP A 19 -21.66 -18.02 -21.80
CA ASP A 19 -22.20 -16.83 -21.14
C ASP A 19 -21.96 -16.85 -19.61
N ARG A 20 -22.11 -18.03 -18.99
CA ARG A 20 -21.82 -18.23 -17.56
C ARG A 20 -20.34 -18.08 -17.22
N VAL A 21 -19.45 -18.55 -18.11
CA VAL A 21 -18.00 -18.42 -17.93
C VAL A 21 -17.59 -16.96 -18.08
N ASP A 22 -18.06 -16.27 -19.12
CA ASP A 22 -17.74 -14.87 -19.38
C ASP A 22 -18.22 -13.95 -18.25
N ALA A 23 -19.41 -14.21 -17.70
CA ALA A 23 -19.90 -13.49 -16.52
C ALA A 23 -19.01 -13.72 -15.28
N ARG A 24 -18.37 -14.89 -15.18
CA ARG A 24 -17.49 -15.22 -14.06
C ARG A 24 -16.08 -14.69 -14.25
N THR A 25 -15.55 -14.66 -15.47
CA THR A 25 -14.16 -14.31 -15.72
C THR A 25 -13.97 -12.85 -16.11
N GLY A 26 -14.93 -12.25 -16.84
CA GLY A 26 -14.78 -10.93 -17.43
C GLY A 26 -13.58 -10.84 -18.41
N PRO A 27 -13.38 -9.67 -19.04
CA PRO A 27 -12.16 -9.40 -19.80
C PRO A 27 -10.94 -9.31 -18.87
N LEU A 28 -9.78 -9.83 -19.32
CA LEU A 28 -8.50 -9.80 -18.59
C LEU A 28 -8.06 -8.37 -18.19
N ASP A 29 -8.58 -7.36 -18.90
CA ASP A 29 -8.23 -5.94 -18.71
C ASP A 29 -8.97 -5.26 -17.55
N SER A 30 -9.95 -5.93 -16.95
CA SER A 30 -10.62 -5.42 -15.75
C SER A 30 -10.84 -6.55 -14.76
N LEU A 31 -10.19 -6.49 -13.61
CA LEU A 31 -10.45 -7.33 -12.43
C LEU A 31 -11.92 -7.14 -11.99
N ALA A 32 -12.90 -7.76 -12.66
CA ALA A 32 -14.30 -7.41 -12.50
C ALA A 32 -15.11 -8.39 -11.63
N THR A 33 -14.57 -9.54 -11.25
CA THR A 33 -15.37 -10.58 -10.61
C THR A 33 -14.75 -11.02 -9.30
N SER A 34 -15.41 -10.66 -8.19
CA SER A 34 -15.07 -10.99 -6.79
C SER A 34 -13.71 -10.48 -6.30
N ALA A 35 -12.64 -10.61 -7.09
CA ALA A 35 -11.33 -10.05 -6.84
C ALA A 35 -11.38 -8.54 -6.56
N LYS A 36 -12.22 -7.76 -7.26
CA LYS A 36 -12.43 -6.34 -6.92
C LYS A 36 -13.06 -6.17 -5.53
N HIS A 37 -14.05 -6.98 -5.18
CA HIS A 37 -14.70 -6.92 -3.87
C HIS A 37 -13.72 -7.31 -2.76
N ASP A 38 -12.95 -8.38 -2.97
CA ASP A 38 -11.94 -8.85 -2.01
C ASP A 38 -10.78 -7.86 -1.88
N LEU A 39 -10.35 -7.23 -2.97
CA LEU A 39 -9.36 -6.17 -2.95
C LEU A 39 -9.88 -4.90 -2.26
N VAL A 40 -11.12 -4.48 -2.53
CA VAL A 40 -11.75 -3.33 -1.85
C VAL A 40 -11.92 -3.63 -0.36
N ALA A 41 -12.35 -4.84 0.01
CA ALA A 41 -12.44 -5.27 1.40
C ALA A 41 -11.07 -5.24 2.06
N ALA A 42 -10.04 -5.85 1.45
CA ALA A 42 -8.68 -5.84 1.99
C ALA A 42 -8.09 -4.43 2.15
N ILE A 43 -8.38 -3.52 1.21
CA ILE A 43 -7.96 -2.11 1.30
C ILE A 43 -8.70 -1.40 2.43
N ASN A 44 -10.00 -1.61 2.57
CA ASN A 44 -10.80 -1.02 3.66
C ASN A 44 -10.36 -1.55 5.03
N GLU A 45 -10.03 -2.84 5.14
CA GLU A 45 -9.46 -3.44 6.35
C GLU A 45 -8.08 -2.86 6.66
N LEU A 46 -7.22 -2.65 5.66
CA LEU A 46 -5.92 -1.99 5.85
C LEU A 46 -6.08 -0.52 6.29
N ALA A 47 -7.03 0.21 5.69
CA ALA A 47 -7.35 1.58 6.09
C ALA A 47 -7.91 1.64 7.52
N ALA A 48 -8.69 0.63 7.93
CA ALA A 48 -9.20 0.51 9.30
C ALA A 48 -8.11 0.11 10.32
N ARG A 49 -7.05 -0.58 9.89
CA ARG A 49 -5.89 -0.92 10.74
C ARG A 49 -5.02 0.28 11.12
N ASP A 50 -5.18 1.44 10.47
CA ASP A 50 -4.47 2.68 10.83
C ASP A 50 -5.07 3.40 12.06
N SER A 51 -5.86 2.68 12.87
CA SER A 51 -6.48 3.24 14.07
C SER A 51 -6.25 2.32 15.28
N GLY A 52 -5.06 2.40 15.87
CA GLY A 52 -4.91 2.12 17.30
C GLY A 52 -4.20 0.83 17.70
N SER A 53 -2.97 0.61 17.25
CA SER A 53 -2.03 -0.22 18.03
C SER A 53 -0.96 0.67 18.66
N SER A 54 -1.28 1.24 19.82
CA SER A 54 -0.34 1.95 20.69
C SER A 54 0.54 0.96 21.47
N SER A 55 1.23 0.06 20.77
CA SER A 55 2.29 -0.78 21.32
C SER A 55 3.59 -0.47 20.58
N GLY A 56 4.36 0.49 21.11
CA GLY A 56 5.73 0.80 20.69
C GLY A 56 5.91 0.97 19.18
N VAL A 57 5.19 1.92 18.58
CA VAL A 57 5.22 2.10 17.12
C VAL A 57 6.49 2.85 16.71
N ALA A 58 7.52 2.09 16.35
CA ALA A 58 8.73 2.64 15.75
C ALA A 58 8.55 2.77 14.23
N TYR A 59 8.94 3.91 13.66
CA TYR A 59 9.00 4.12 12.21
C TYR A 59 10.47 4.31 11.77
N LEU A 60 10.86 3.65 10.69
CA LEU A 60 12.19 3.78 10.10
C LEU A 60 12.09 4.44 8.73
N HIS A 61 12.70 5.62 8.59
CA HIS A 61 12.91 6.28 7.31
C HIS A 61 14.29 5.93 6.76
N THR A 62 14.39 5.64 5.46
CA THR A 62 15.66 5.47 4.75
C THR A 62 15.76 6.49 3.63
N GLN A 63 16.83 7.26 3.64
CA GLN A 63 17.17 8.20 2.59
C GLN A 63 18.42 7.71 1.85
N ASN A 64 18.26 7.19 0.63
CA ASN A 64 19.38 6.68 -0.16
C ASN A 64 20.13 7.78 -0.93
N VAL A 65 19.45 8.86 -1.30
CA VAL A 65 20.02 9.98 -2.07
C VAL A 65 20.24 11.16 -1.13
N PRO A 66 21.46 11.74 -1.04
CA PRO A 66 21.72 12.85 -0.14
C PRO A 66 20.80 14.05 -0.40
N ALA A 67 20.14 14.54 0.65
CA ALA A 67 19.25 15.70 0.59
C ALA A 67 19.38 16.55 1.86
N THR A 68 19.16 17.85 1.75
CA THR A 68 19.16 18.79 2.89
C THR A 68 17.84 18.81 3.64
N SER A 69 16.78 18.21 3.09
CA SER A 69 15.46 18.18 3.70
C SER A 69 14.83 16.81 3.48
N TRP A 70 14.43 16.14 4.57
CA TRP A 70 13.70 14.88 4.53
C TRP A 70 12.28 15.12 5.04
N THR A 71 11.28 14.93 4.17
CA THR A 71 9.87 14.97 4.56
C THR A 71 9.39 13.56 4.86
N ILE A 72 9.06 13.28 6.12
CA ILE A 72 8.78 11.93 6.61
C ILE A 72 7.30 11.84 7.02
N ASN A 73 6.53 11.06 6.26
CA ASN A 73 5.15 10.68 6.60
C ASN A 73 5.19 9.37 7.38
N HIS A 74 5.04 9.46 8.70
CA HIS A 74 5.21 8.31 9.60
C HIS A 74 3.90 7.75 10.15
N ASN A 75 2.79 8.51 10.10
CA ASN A 75 1.44 8.06 10.49
C ASN A 75 1.37 7.41 11.88
N LEU A 76 2.12 7.94 12.85
CA LEU A 76 2.17 7.38 14.21
C LEU A 76 1.09 7.94 15.14
N GLY A 77 0.36 8.98 14.71
CA GLY A 77 -0.60 9.69 15.55
C GLY A 77 0.00 10.48 16.72
N LEU A 78 1.32 10.66 16.74
CA LEU A 78 2.06 11.35 17.81
C LEU A 78 3.31 12.07 17.26
N ARG A 79 4.00 12.86 18.09
CA ARG A 79 5.28 13.49 17.74
C ARG A 79 6.42 12.65 18.34
N PRO A 80 7.08 11.77 17.57
CA PRO A 80 8.05 10.81 18.09
C PRO A 80 9.41 11.46 18.39
N ALA A 81 10.24 10.80 19.19
CA ALA A 81 11.67 11.13 19.25
C ALA A 81 12.35 10.68 17.96
N VAL A 82 13.32 11.46 17.47
CA VAL A 82 14.01 11.20 16.20
C VAL A 82 15.50 10.99 16.47
N SER A 83 16.03 9.85 16.01
CA SER A 83 17.47 9.56 15.99
C SER A 83 17.91 9.37 14.53
N ILE A 84 18.97 10.06 14.12
CA ILE A 84 19.42 10.11 12.72
C ILE A 84 20.81 9.47 12.65
N ILE A 85 20.99 8.55 11.71
CA ILE A 85 22.24 7.84 11.46
C ILE A 85 22.65 8.04 10.00
N ASP A 86 23.88 8.49 9.75
CA ASP A 86 24.40 8.62 8.38
C ASP A 86 24.77 7.26 7.75
N THR A 87 25.20 7.26 6.49
CA THR A 87 25.67 6.03 5.82
C THR A 87 26.92 5.40 6.42
N GLY A 88 27.69 6.17 7.20
CA GLY A 88 28.88 5.70 7.93
C GLY A 88 28.55 5.09 9.30
N GLY A 89 27.30 5.15 9.75
CA GLY A 89 26.88 4.68 11.07
C GLY A 89 27.04 5.70 12.20
N ASN A 90 27.27 6.98 11.88
CA ASN A 90 27.43 8.04 12.88
C ASN A 90 26.07 8.69 13.20
N GLU A 91 25.87 9.04 14.46
CA GLU A 91 24.73 9.88 14.88
C GLU A 91 24.90 11.32 14.39
N VAL A 92 23.80 11.90 13.89
CA VAL A 92 23.78 13.25 13.33
C VAL A 92 22.69 14.08 14.00
N GLU A 93 23.05 15.29 14.41
CA GLU A 93 22.10 16.31 14.89
C GLU A 93 21.59 17.19 13.75
N ALA A 94 20.30 17.48 13.74
CA ALA A 94 19.63 18.25 12.70
C ALA A 94 18.41 19.00 13.25
N GLU A 95 17.90 19.96 12.47
CA GLU A 95 16.63 20.61 12.82
C GLU A 95 15.47 19.64 12.51
N VAL A 96 14.73 19.24 13.54
CA VAL A 96 13.54 18.39 13.41
C VAL A 96 12.29 19.21 13.69
N SER A 97 11.43 19.34 12.68
CA SER A 97 10.16 20.06 12.79
C SER A 97 8.98 19.10 12.60
N HIS A 98 8.20 18.87 13.65
CA HIS A 98 6.96 18.09 13.58
C HIS A 98 5.83 18.94 13.00
N THR A 99 5.52 18.72 11.72
CA THR A 99 4.47 19.47 10.99
C THR A 99 3.07 18.99 11.34
N SER A 100 2.90 17.72 11.76
CA SER A 100 1.65 17.19 12.28
C SER A 100 1.89 16.00 13.23
N ALA A 101 0.83 15.34 13.70
CA ALA A 101 0.93 14.07 14.43
C ALA A 101 1.35 12.88 13.55
N ASN A 102 1.37 13.05 12.22
CA ASN A 102 1.64 11.99 11.25
C ASN A 102 2.79 12.32 10.30
N GLN A 103 3.38 13.52 10.42
CA GLN A 103 4.43 14.00 9.54
C GLN A 103 5.42 14.88 10.29
N LEU A 104 6.70 14.75 9.92
CA LEU A 104 7.76 15.66 10.31
C LEU A 104 8.68 15.98 9.13
N VAL A 105 9.46 17.04 9.26
CA VAL A 105 10.49 17.46 8.31
C VAL A 105 11.82 17.60 9.05
N ILE A 106 12.87 16.95 8.56
CA ILE A 106 14.23 17.08 9.06
C ILE A 106 15.04 17.95 8.10
N ARG A 107 15.75 18.94 8.61
CA ARG A 107 16.56 19.89 7.84
C ARG A 107 18.02 19.84 8.27
N PHE A 108 18.90 19.64 7.31
CA PHE A 108 20.34 19.48 7.50
C PHE A 108 21.10 20.67 6.91
N ALA A 109 22.25 20.99 7.51
CA ALA A 109 23.16 22.02 6.99
C ALA A 109 23.84 21.61 5.67
N ILE A 110 24.00 20.31 5.44
CA ILE A 110 24.56 19.71 4.22
C ILE A 110 23.67 18.56 3.74
N PRO A 111 23.67 18.20 2.43
CA PRO A 111 22.92 17.05 1.95
C PRO A 111 23.40 15.76 2.63
N LEU A 112 22.48 15.03 3.25
CA LEU A 112 22.77 13.76 3.92
C LEU A 112 21.89 12.63 3.40
N ALA A 113 22.48 11.43 3.37
CA ALA A 113 21.81 10.15 3.17
C ALA A 113 22.01 9.31 4.44
N GLY A 114 21.08 8.40 4.72
CA GLY A 114 21.11 7.62 5.95
C GLY A 114 19.73 7.16 6.38
N LEU A 115 19.55 7.03 7.69
CA LEU A 115 18.35 6.53 8.34
C LEU A 115 17.84 7.52 9.38
N ALA A 116 16.52 7.62 9.54
CA ALA A 116 15.91 8.25 10.71
C ALA A 116 14.98 7.27 11.42
N ARG A 117 15.24 7.03 12.70
CA ARG A 117 14.44 6.19 13.60
C ARG A 117 13.53 7.08 14.42
N LEU A 118 12.22 6.82 14.34
CA LEU A 118 11.17 7.53 15.05
C LEU A 118 10.60 6.59 16.09
N ILE A 119 10.69 6.92 17.37
CA ILE A 119 10.23 6.08 18.51
C ILE A 119 9.42 6.88 19.54
#